data_AF-A0A813R834-F1
#
_entry.id   AF-A0A813R834-F1
#
_cell.length_a   1.000
_cell.length_b   1.000
_cell.length_c   1.000
_cell.angle_alpha   90.00
_cell.angle_beta   90.00
_cell.angle_gamma   90.00
#
_symmetry.space_group_name_H-M   'P 1'
#
loop_
_entity.id
_entity.type
_entity.pdbx_description
1 polymer ?
#
loop_
_entity_poly.entity_id
_entity_poly.type
_entity_poly.pdbx_seq_one_letter_code
_entity_poly.pdbx_strand_id
1 'polypeptide(L)'
;MVIKTLPDPLTRPNPNGLLKTQKNRRSVSATHPSIDRLDVTPQRQLPNAANFNSMCIITKNDLNRIYDNLDRRQRDKDAIQQEIARKNDMAERSAQLTRHWPNTIAGARERKLELKKIREQEDEEKRKAVDLEEEKYAAERRREQIETAKKLKYYETDRVKTFHSALLLTEVLKERELQLDMKKRIQQMRQTDEDEERRAIENAHHDFNKSEQEKREKKAQERAAITQYQLSQMERKRAQTAVEKQQDREEGEAYRQLAEQYAREHMEIERYRKATQNDIKHMYDKALENKHKIKKMEQQMDEDEDDELRIYAEAKKKIARIRREKELQAHQEKQDARDHMTGFLGTLQKRAEADYDTQIFRAQAQREAKELREEQEKHEKQQKMQESIVKHRQATMKRREAEKEMEERQEAEMNKKKEEADQLFHLYQQEKDKKRNQNARDLAELHLRQAQERKDREREVRDNEAQEVHRDKETNEIERQQFQDYAGRVITYMDENERNTYPLKKVYNEEMKRFDDLSQGYRRTGSSNSNSEKKPRSQDKAAFDKTKKNLGFQWEIPNK
;
A
#
# COMPACT_ATOMS: atom_id res chain seq x y z
N MET A 1 25.84 11.42 22.95
CA MET A 1 26.31 12.82 23.11
C MET A 1 25.22 13.76 22.61
N VAL A 2 25.35 15.07 22.89
CA VAL A 2 24.30 16.11 22.85
C VAL A 2 23.35 16.03 24.06
N ILE A 3 23.34 17.12 24.83
CA ILE A 3 22.56 17.31 26.07
C ILE A 3 21.54 18.41 25.80
N LYS A 4 20.25 18.15 26.10
CA LYS A 4 19.24 19.19 26.32
C LYS A 4 18.34 18.79 27.49
N THR A 5 18.06 19.74 28.36
CA THR A 5 17.44 19.56 29.67
C THR A 5 15.95 19.93 29.65
N LEU A 6 15.14 19.20 30.41
CA LEU A 6 13.79 19.62 30.81
C LEU A 6 13.85 20.30 32.20
N PRO A 7 13.00 21.32 32.47
CA PRO A 7 12.88 21.95 33.78
C PRO A 7 11.68 21.43 34.60
N ASP A 8 11.87 21.24 35.90
CA ASP A 8 10.78 21.08 36.87
C ASP A 8 10.10 22.43 37.19
N PRO A 9 8.79 22.44 37.48
CA PRO A 9 8.12 23.57 38.13
C PRO A 9 7.47 23.18 39.47
N LEU A 10 7.97 23.68 40.60
CA LEU A 10 7.14 23.91 41.79
C LEU A 10 7.78 24.86 42.84
N THR A 11 6.93 25.62 43.53
CA THR A 11 7.16 26.36 44.79
C THR A 11 8.03 27.63 44.79
N ARG A 12 7.36 28.80 44.73
CA ARG A 12 7.72 30.13 45.29
C ARG A 12 6.45 31.01 45.23
N PRO A 13 6.36 32.21 45.86
CA PRO A 13 7.37 32.92 46.66
C PRO A 13 6.90 33.40 48.06
N ASN A 14 7.85 33.84 48.90
CA ASN A 14 7.81 35.21 49.44
C ASN A 14 9.25 35.66 49.84
N PRO A 15 9.61 36.97 49.80
CA PRO A 15 11.00 37.42 49.96
C PRO A 15 11.30 38.04 51.34
N ASN A 16 12.59 38.32 51.58
CA ASN A 16 13.09 39.06 52.75
C ASN A 16 12.71 40.56 52.72
N GLY A 17 12.49 41.15 53.89
CA GLY A 17 12.29 42.60 54.09
C GLY A 17 12.91 43.04 55.43
N LEU A 18 14.15 43.54 55.38
CA LEU A 18 15.05 43.68 56.54
C LEU A 18 15.07 45.13 57.08
N LEU A 19 15.07 45.32 58.42
CA LEU A 19 15.86 46.33 59.22
C LEU A 19 15.08 47.09 60.33
N LYS A 20 15.61 47.01 61.57
CA LYS A 20 15.70 48.11 62.61
C LYS A 20 14.38 48.60 63.27
N THR A 21 14.31 49.16 64.49
CA THR A 21 15.34 49.58 65.49
C THR A 21 14.80 49.68 66.96
N GLN A 22 15.73 49.62 67.94
CA GLN A 22 15.74 50.33 69.25
C GLN A 22 14.82 49.90 70.43
N LYS A 23 15.02 50.60 71.58
CA LYS A 23 14.71 50.22 72.98
C LYS A 23 13.87 51.31 73.70
N ASN A 24 13.40 50.95 74.92
CA ASN A 24 13.27 51.78 76.14
C ASN A 24 11.96 52.55 76.47
N ARG A 25 11.59 52.43 77.77
CA ARG A 25 10.85 53.38 78.66
C ARG A 25 9.33 53.54 78.36
N ARG A 26 8.42 53.53 79.36
CA ARG A 26 8.15 54.48 80.49
C ARG A 26 7.74 55.89 80.00
N SER A 27 6.73 56.61 80.52
CA SER A 27 5.60 56.29 81.45
C SER A 27 4.81 57.58 81.85
N VAL A 28 3.55 57.46 82.32
CA VAL A 28 2.75 58.40 83.16
C VAL A 28 2.15 59.71 82.58
N SER A 29 0.81 59.84 82.66
CA SER A 29 0.01 60.98 83.19
C SER A 29 -1.48 60.53 83.28
N ALA A 30 -2.22 60.58 84.40
CA ALA A 30 -2.63 61.68 85.32
C ALA A 30 -3.78 62.54 84.73
N THR A 31 -4.82 63.00 85.46
CA THR A 31 -4.86 63.52 86.86
C THR A 31 -6.15 63.27 87.71
N HIS A 32 -6.04 63.60 89.00
CA HIS A 32 -6.99 63.63 90.16
C HIS A 32 -8.10 64.74 90.08
N PRO A 33 -9.13 64.87 90.99
CA PRO A 33 -9.15 64.93 92.49
C PRO A 33 -10.00 63.83 93.21
N SER A 34 -10.01 63.55 94.53
CA SER A 34 -9.42 64.08 95.80
C SER A 34 -10.44 64.67 96.81
N ILE A 35 -10.03 64.73 98.10
CA ILE A 35 -10.71 65.27 99.33
C ILE A 35 -11.64 64.27 100.06
N ASP A 36 -11.67 64.11 101.40
CA ASP A 36 -10.68 64.34 102.51
C ASP A 36 -11.21 63.71 103.86
N ARG A 37 -10.35 63.54 104.88
CA ARG A 37 -10.58 63.27 106.35
C ARG A 37 -11.21 61.93 106.80
N LEU A 38 -10.62 61.15 107.74
CA LEU A 38 -10.28 61.38 109.18
C LEU A 38 -11.56 61.45 110.07
N ASP A 39 -11.73 60.70 111.18
CA ASP A 39 -10.81 60.55 112.33
C ASP A 39 -11.15 59.44 113.36
N VAL A 40 -10.16 59.15 114.22
CA VAL A 40 -10.17 58.71 115.66
C VAL A 40 -11.22 57.69 116.21
N THR A 41 -10.69 56.63 116.82
CA THR A 41 -11.38 55.74 117.77
C THR A 41 -11.53 56.35 119.18
N PRO A 42 -12.71 56.31 119.82
CA PRO A 42 -12.84 56.60 121.25
C PRO A 42 -12.57 55.34 122.10
N GLN A 43 -11.61 55.43 123.03
CA GLN A 43 -11.57 54.50 124.17
C GLN A 43 -12.84 54.68 125.01
N ARG A 44 -13.39 53.59 125.57
CA ARG A 44 -14.27 53.67 126.74
C ARG A 44 -13.80 52.69 127.81
N GLN A 45 -13.73 53.19 129.03
CA GLN A 45 -13.03 52.57 130.15
C GLN A 45 -13.87 51.46 130.79
N LEU A 46 -13.20 50.46 131.37
CA LEU A 46 -13.81 49.52 132.31
C LEU A 46 -13.90 50.18 133.69
N PRO A 47 -15.10 50.39 134.27
CA PRO A 47 -15.22 50.69 135.69
C PRO A 47 -14.96 49.42 136.52
N ASN A 48 -14.45 49.60 137.74
CA ASN A 48 -14.13 48.51 138.66
C ASN A 48 -15.21 48.38 139.76
N ALA A 49 -15.21 47.23 140.46
CA ALA A 49 -15.94 46.88 141.68
C ALA A 49 -17.43 46.42 141.60
N ALA A 50 -17.76 45.53 142.55
CA ALA A 50 -19.07 45.25 143.17
C ALA A 50 -20.20 44.49 142.40
N ASN A 51 -20.09 43.15 142.41
CA ASN A 51 -21.03 42.19 143.05
C ASN A 51 -22.58 42.36 143.05
N PHE A 52 -23.23 41.22 142.73
CA PHE A 52 -24.55 40.69 143.18
C PHE A 52 -25.89 41.12 142.54
N ASN A 53 -26.50 40.13 141.87
CA ASN A 53 -27.93 39.73 141.81
C ASN A 53 -29.06 40.78 141.70
N SER A 54 -29.71 40.79 140.53
CA SER A 54 -31.19 40.77 140.43
C SER A 54 -31.62 40.09 139.11
N MET A 55 -32.81 39.50 139.07
CA MET A 55 -33.29 38.67 137.96
C MET A 55 -34.48 39.33 137.27
N CYS A 56 -34.45 39.41 135.93
CA CYS A 56 -35.46 40.12 135.12
C CYS A 56 -36.15 39.16 134.13
N ILE A 57 -37.47 39.34 133.94
CA ILE A 57 -38.32 38.46 133.11
C ILE A 57 -38.89 39.27 131.95
N ILE A 58 -38.70 38.79 130.71
CA ILE A 58 -39.07 39.48 129.45
C ILE A 58 -40.34 38.86 128.85
N THR A 59 -41.19 39.66 128.21
CA THR A 59 -42.45 39.19 127.63
C THR A 59 -42.31 38.66 126.19
N LYS A 60 -43.28 37.84 125.76
CA LYS A 60 -43.23 37.14 124.46
C LYS A 60 -43.32 38.07 123.24
N ASN A 61 -43.99 39.22 123.35
CA ASN A 61 -44.07 40.20 122.26
C ASN A 61 -42.74 40.94 122.06
N ASP A 62 -42.03 41.25 123.14
CA ASP A 62 -40.70 41.86 123.07
C ASP A 62 -39.69 40.88 122.44
N LEU A 63 -39.77 39.59 122.82
CA LEU A 63 -39.00 38.51 122.19
C LEU A 63 -39.24 38.44 120.67
N ASN A 64 -40.50 38.38 120.22
CA ASN A 64 -40.82 38.35 118.79
C ASN A 64 -40.32 39.62 118.06
N ARG A 65 -40.52 40.80 118.65
CA ARG A 65 -40.03 42.07 118.08
C ARG A 65 -38.50 42.12 118.01
N ILE A 66 -37.79 41.50 118.95
CA ILE A 66 -36.33 41.38 118.93
C ILE A 66 -35.91 40.43 117.80
N TYR A 67 -36.54 39.25 117.65
CA TYR A 67 -36.26 38.32 116.55
C TYR A 67 -36.49 38.97 115.17
N ASP A 68 -37.64 39.63 114.95
CA ASP A 68 -37.95 40.31 113.69
C ASP A 68 -36.90 41.37 113.30
N ASN A 69 -36.33 42.08 114.29
CA ASN A 69 -35.31 43.10 114.04
C ASN A 69 -33.90 42.51 113.86
N LEU A 70 -33.60 41.35 114.46
CA LEU A 70 -32.37 40.60 114.20
C LEU A 70 -32.34 40.06 112.77
N ASP A 71 -33.41 39.42 112.32
CA ASP A 71 -33.47 38.76 111.00
C ASP A 71 -33.75 39.70 109.83
N ARG A 72 -33.87 41.02 110.07
CA ARG A 72 -33.99 42.01 108.99
C ARG A 72 -32.84 41.89 107.97
N ARG A 73 -31.60 41.72 108.43
CA ARG A 73 -30.42 41.53 107.56
C ARG A 73 -30.39 40.19 106.82
N GLN A 74 -31.18 39.20 107.24
CA GLN A 74 -31.34 37.94 106.51
C GLN A 74 -32.42 38.12 105.44
N ARG A 75 -33.61 38.58 105.83
CA ARG A 75 -34.73 38.85 104.91
C ARG A 75 -34.38 39.82 103.78
N ASP A 76 -33.60 40.87 104.05
CA ASP A 76 -33.11 41.79 103.01
C ASP A 76 -32.18 41.09 102.00
N LYS A 77 -31.36 40.11 102.43
CA LYS A 77 -30.52 39.29 101.54
C LYS A 77 -31.34 38.25 100.78
N ASP A 78 -32.28 37.60 101.44
CA ASP A 78 -33.10 36.54 100.84
C ASP A 78 -34.01 37.14 99.76
N ALA A 79 -34.56 38.34 99.98
CA ALA A 79 -35.28 39.10 98.97
C ALA A 79 -34.39 39.46 97.76
N ILE A 80 -33.14 39.87 98.00
CA ILE A 80 -32.16 40.12 96.92
C ILE A 80 -31.84 38.82 96.16
N GLN A 81 -31.64 37.70 96.85
CA GLN A 81 -31.38 36.40 96.22
C GLN A 81 -32.58 35.90 95.42
N GLN A 82 -33.80 36.04 95.94
CA GLN A 82 -35.04 35.68 95.23
C GLN A 82 -35.24 36.55 93.98
N GLU A 83 -34.95 37.85 94.03
CA GLU A 83 -35.05 38.73 92.86
C GLU A 83 -33.91 38.50 91.85
N ILE A 84 -32.71 38.07 92.28
CA ILE A 84 -31.65 37.59 91.38
C ILE A 84 -32.06 36.27 90.72
N ALA A 85 -32.57 35.30 91.48
CA ALA A 85 -33.07 34.03 90.94
C ALA A 85 -34.22 34.29 89.94
N ARG A 86 -35.19 35.13 90.28
CA ARG A 86 -36.30 35.52 89.40
C ARG A 86 -35.82 36.20 88.12
N LYS A 87 -34.73 36.99 88.18
CA LYS A 87 -34.09 37.59 87.00
C LYS A 87 -33.33 36.56 86.15
N ASN A 88 -32.67 35.58 86.78
CA ASN A 88 -32.01 34.48 86.08
C ASN A 88 -33.02 33.57 85.39
N ASP A 89 -34.08 33.12 86.08
CA ASP A 89 -35.22 32.39 85.52
C ASP A 89 -35.83 33.12 84.31
N MET A 90 -36.00 34.44 84.42
CA MET A 90 -36.54 35.28 83.34
C MET A 90 -35.56 35.39 82.17
N ALA A 91 -34.25 35.51 82.45
CA ALA A 91 -33.21 35.53 81.44
C ALA A 91 -33.08 34.18 80.71
N GLU A 92 -33.18 33.05 81.42
CA GLU A 92 -33.17 31.71 80.84
C GLU A 92 -34.40 31.46 79.97
N ARG A 93 -35.61 31.81 80.43
CA ARG A 93 -36.85 31.72 79.62
C ARG A 93 -36.76 32.62 78.38
N SER A 94 -36.22 33.83 78.52
CA SER A 94 -35.96 34.75 77.40
C SER A 94 -34.93 34.19 76.41
N ALA A 95 -33.84 33.58 76.91
CA ALA A 95 -32.81 32.96 76.10
C ALA A 95 -33.33 31.71 75.37
N GLN A 96 -34.14 30.87 76.01
CA GLN A 96 -34.78 29.70 75.40
C GLN A 96 -35.74 30.11 74.26
N LEU A 97 -36.57 31.14 74.48
CA LEU A 97 -37.41 31.72 73.43
C LEU A 97 -36.57 32.27 72.27
N THR A 98 -35.57 33.10 72.59
CA THR A 98 -34.72 33.78 71.59
C THR A 98 -33.83 32.81 70.80
N ARG A 99 -33.42 31.68 71.39
CA ARG A 99 -32.55 30.67 70.75
C ARG A 99 -33.13 30.13 69.45
N HIS A 100 -34.45 30.04 69.35
CA HIS A 100 -35.15 29.52 68.17
C HIS A 100 -35.70 30.63 67.25
N TRP A 101 -35.40 31.90 67.52
CA TRP A 101 -35.79 33.01 66.65
C TRP A 101 -34.87 33.09 65.42
N PRO A 102 -35.38 32.90 64.20
CA PRO A 102 -34.54 32.84 63.00
C PRO A 102 -33.84 34.17 62.69
N ASN A 103 -34.42 35.29 63.13
CA ASN A 103 -33.95 36.64 62.85
C ASN A 103 -32.90 37.16 63.86
N THR A 104 -32.33 36.28 64.68
CA THR A 104 -31.17 36.60 65.53
C THR A 104 -29.87 36.64 64.70
N ILE A 105 -28.88 37.40 65.15
CA ILE A 105 -27.55 37.45 64.51
C ILE A 105 -26.87 36.07 64.53
N ALA A 106 -27.10 35.28 65.59
CA ALA A 106 -26.64 33.90 65.69
C ALA A 106 -27.31 32.99 64.64
N GLY A 107 -28.66 32.91 64.64
CA GLY A 107 -29.40 32.08 63.67
C GLY A 107 -29.22 32.50 62.21
N ALA A 108 -28.96 33.80 61.95
CA ALA A 108 -28.58 34.28 60.62
C ALA A 108 -27.17 33.82 60.21
N ARG A 109 -26.22 33.75 61.15
CA ARG A 109 -24.86 33.23 60.93
C ARG A 109 -24.87 31.72 60.74
N GLU A 110 -25.65 30.99 61.53
CA GLU A 110 -25.84 29.53 61.40
C GLU A 110 -26.44 29.17 60.05
N ARG A 111 -27.58 29.78 59.67
CA ARG A 111 -28.17 29.59 58.33
C ARG A 111 -27.21 29.96 57.19
N LYS A 112 -26.37 30.98 57.36
CA LYS A 112 -25.33 31.33 56.36
C LYS A 112 -24.22 30.28 56.27
N LEU A 113 -23.88 29.61 57.36
CA LEU A 113 -22.93 28.48 57.37
C LEU A 113 -23.55 27.20 56.81
N GLU A 114 -24.83 26.94 57.06
CA GLU A 114 -25.58 25.82 56.49
C GLU A 114 -25.75 25.98 54.98
N LEU A 115 -26.20 27.14 54.50
CA LEU A 115 -26.27 27.44 53.06
C LEU A 115 -24.89 27.40 52.38
N LYS A 116 -23.82 27.76 53.10
CA LYS A 116 -22.45 27.59 52.59
C LYS A 116 -22.06 26.10 52.49
N LYS A 117 -22.37 25.27 53.49
CA LYS A 117 -22.15 23.81 53.44
C LYS A 117 -22.94 23.15 52.33
N ILE A 118 -24.23 23.46 52.19
CA ILE A 118 -25.10 22.93 51.13
C ILE A 118 -24.50 23.28 49.76
N ARG A 119 -24.13 24.55 49.55
CA ARG A 119 -23.44 24.96 48.32
C ARG A 119 -22.11 24.24 48.10
N GLU A 120 -21.29 24.06 49.14
CA GLU A 120 -20.02 23.34 49.02
C GLU A 120 -20.24 21.85 48.70
N GLN A 121 -21.29 21.24 49.24
CA GLN A 121 -21.71 19.87 48.90
C GLN A 121 -22.20 19.79 47.44
N GLU A 122 -23.09 20.69 47.02
CA GLU A 122 -23.53 20.76 45.62
C GLU A 122 -22.36 21.02 44.64
N ASP A 123 -21.44 21.93 44.98
CA ASP A 123 -20.30 22.28 44.13
C ASP A 123 -19.23 21.17 44.14
N GLU A 124 -19.17 20.31 45.18
CA GLU A 124 -18.44 19.05 45.17
C GLU A 124 -19.14 17.94 44.36
N GLU A 125 -20.47 17.82 44.45
CA GLU A 125 -21.25 16.84 43.68
C GLU A 125 -21.20 17.12 42.19
N LYS A 126 -21.26 18.40 41.79
CA LYS A 126 -21.02 18.85 40.40
C LYS A 126 -19.62 18.45 39.91
N ARG A 127 -18.58 18.55 40.75
CA ARG A 127 -17.23 18.09 40.41
C ARG A 127 -17.18 16.58 40.23
N LYS A 128 -17.69 15.81 41.21
CA LYS A 128 -17.75 14.34 41.15
C LYS A 128 -18.53 13.85 39.93
N ALA A 129 -19.57 14.58 39.51
CA ALA A 129 -20.30 14.29 38.28
C ALA A 129 -19.45 14.53 37.03
N VAL A 130 -18.73 15.66 36.95
CA VAL A 130 -17.78 15.94 35.85
C VAL A 130 -16.64 14.92 35.83
N ASP A 131 -16.04 14.59 36.97
CA ASP A 131 -14.98 13.57 37.08
C ASP A 131 -15.46 12.21 36.53
N LEU A 132 -16.70 11.82 36.84
CA LEU A 132 -17.35 10.59 36.34
C LEU A 132 -17.77 10.68 34.86
N GLU A 133 -17.99 11.86 34.30
CA GLU A 133 -18.27 12.06 32.87
C GLU A 133 -16.97 12.06 32.06
N GLU A 134 -15.91 12.70 32.56
CA GLU A 134 -14.56 12.65 31.99
C GLU A 134 -13.97 11.23 32.05
N GLU A 135 -14.16 10.47 33.14
CA GLU A 135 -13.73 9.07 33.22
C GLU A 135 -14.46 8.19 32.20
N LYS A 136 -15.79 8.34 32.05
CA LYS A 136 -16.57 7.63 31.01
C LYS A 136 -16.07 7.98 29.61
N TYR A 137 -15.92 9.26 29.31
CA TYR A 137 -15.43 9.72 28.01
C TYR A 137 -14.02 9.21 27.72
N ALA A 138 -13.11 9.26 28.70
CA ALA A 138 -11.77 8.70 28.57
C ALA A 138 -11.79 7.17 28.35
N ALA A 139 -12.66 6.44 29.05
CA ALA A 139 -12.85 5.00 28.88
C ALA A 139 -13.43 4.66 27.50
N GLU A 140 -14.39 5.44 27.00
CA GLU A 140 -14.97 5.31 25.66
C GLU A 140 -13.93 5.61 24.57
N ARG A 141 -13.20 6.72 24.67
CA ARG A 141 -12.11 7.06 23.73
C ARG A 141 -11.00 6.00 23.72
N ARG A 142 -10.64 5.45 24.89
CA ARG A 142 -9.70 4.32 25.00
C ARG A 142 -10.27 3.05 24.38
N ARG A 143 -11.57 2.79 24.55
CA ARG A 143 -12.27 1.65 23.94
C ARG A 143 -12.32 1.78 22.41
N GLU A 144 -12.64 2.95 21.87
CA GLU A 144 -12.58 3.24 20.43
C GLU A 144 -11.18 2.99 19.85
N GLN A 145 -10.13 3.45 20.53
CA GLN A 145 -8.74 3.22 20.15
C GLN A 145 -8.38 1.71 20.15
N ILE A 146 -8.84 0.97 21.16
CA ILE A 146 -8.65 -0.49 21.22
C ILE A 146 -9.45 -1.22 20.14
N GLU A 147 -10.69 -0.81 19.85
CA GLU A 147 -11.53 -1.41 18.82
C GLU A 147 -11.02 -1.11 17.40
N THR A 148 -10.53 0.10 17.14
CA THR A 148 -9.88 0.47 15.86
C THR A 148 -8.55 -0.24 15.68
N ALA A 149 -7.71 -0.34 16.72
CA ALA A 149 -6.48 -1.14 16.66
C ALA A 149 -6.75 -2.63 16.43
N LYS A 150 -7.80 -3.20 17.05
CA LYS A 150 -8.25 -4.58 16.78
C LYS A 150 -8.69 -4.77 15.33
N LYS A 151 -9.50 -3.85 14.78
CA LYS A 151 -9.95 -3.88 13.37
C LYS A 151 -8.75 -3.81 12.41
N LEU A 152 -7.79 -2.92 12.65
CA LEU A 152 -6.57 -2.79 11.85
C LEU A 152 -5.72 -4.06 11.90
N LYS A 153 -5.43 -4.61 13.10
CA LYS A 153 -4.68 -5.88 13.23
C LYS A 153 -5.39 -7.04 12.51
N TYR A 154 -6.72 -7.11 12.60
CA TYR A 154 -7.50 -8.15 11.91
C TYR A 154 -7.42 -8.00 10.37
N TYR A 155 -7.53 -6.78 9.85
CA TYR A 155 -7.36 -6.49 8.41
C TYR A 155 -5.93 -6.68 7.92
N GLU A 156 -4.94 -6.61 8.81
CA GLU A 156 -3.53 -6.93 8.51
C GLU A 156 -3.27 -8.44 8.38
N THR A 157 -4.19 -9.33 8.79
CA THR A 157 -3.99 -10.78 8.59
C THR A 157 -4.08 -11.15 7.10
N ASP A 158 -3.16 -12.01 6.62
CA ASP A 158 -3.04 -12.30 5.18
C ASP A 158 -4.27 -13.02 4.59
N ARG A 159 -5.00 -13.78 5.43
CA ARG A 159 -6.31 -14.36 5.08
C ARG A 159 -7.32 -13.26 4.71
N VAL A 160 -7.39 -12.21 5.56
CA VAL A 160 -8.30 -11.07 5.38
C VAL A 160 -7.82 -10.14 4.26
N LYS A 161 -6.52 -9.92 4.08
CA LYS A 161 -5.97 -9.21 2.90
C LYS A 161 -6.36 -9.91 1.59
N THR A 162 -6.22 -11.24 1.54
CA THR A 162 -6.56 -12.04 0.36
C THR A 162 -8.07 -11.94 0.06
N PHE A 163 -8.92 -12.02 1.08
CA PHE A 163 -10.36 -11.79 0.95
C PHE A 163 -10.71 -10.36 0.48
N HIS A 164 -10.03 -9.32 0.97
CA HIS A 164 -10.21 -7.94 0.47
C HIS A 164 -9.77 -7.77 -0.98
N SER A 165 -8.74 -8.48 -1.46
CA SER A 165 -8.36 -8.45 -2.88
C SER A 165 -9.44 -9.08 -3.78
N ALA A 166 -10.10 -10.15 -3.31
CA ALA A 166 -11.27 -10.70 -3.98
C ALA A 166 -12.49 -9.78 -3.92
N LEU A 167 -12.69 -9.05 -2.82
CA LEU A 167 -13.74 -8.04 -2.68
C LEU A 167 -13.58 -6.92 -3.70
N LEU A 168 -12.38 -6.36 -3.82
CA LEU A 168 -12.03 -5.37 -4.84
C LEU A 168 -12.29 -5.91 -6.27
N LEU A 169 -12.00 -7.19 -6.52
CA LEU A 169 -12.33 -7.80 -7.81
C LEU A 169 -13.85 -7.88 -8.06
N THR A 170 -14.70 -8.05 -7.03
CA THR A 170 -16.16 -8.00 -7.20
C THR A 170 -16.66 -6.59 -7.56
N GLU A 171 -16.06 -5.54 -7.01
CA GLU A 171 -16.33 -4.14 -7.38
C GLU A 171 -15.93 -3.88 -8.84
N VAL A 172 -14.69 -4.23 -9.21
CA VAL A 172 -14.16 -4.04 -10.58
C VAL A 172 -14.95 -4.83 -11.62
N LEU A 173 -15.48 -6.01 -11.28
CA LEU A 173 -16.38 -6.76 -12.16
C LEU A 173 -17.71 -6.01 -12.37
N LYS A 174 -18.27 -5.37 -11.33
CA LYS A 174 -19.51 -4.58 -11.46
C LYS A 174 -19.29 -3.28 -12.24
N GLU A 175 -18.17 -2.59 -12.03
CA GLU A 175 -17.75 -1.48 -12.88
C GLU A 175 -17.60 -1.92 -14.35
N ARG A 176 -17.09 -3.13 -14.59
CA ARG A 176 -16.92 -3.66 -15.94
C ARG A 176 -18.25 -3.98 -16.63
N GLU A 177 -19.24 -4.49 -15.90
CA GLU A 177 -20.62 -4.63 -16.40
C GLU A 177 -21.18 -3.27 -16.85
N LEU A 178 -21.07 -2.25 -16.00
CA LEU A 178 -21.52 -0.88 -16.29
C LEU A 178 -20.81 -0.26 -17.51
N GLN A 179 -19.48 -0.47 -17.65
CA GLN A 179 -18.73 -0.06 -18.83
C GLN A 179 -19.21 -0.75 -20.12
N LEU A 180 -19.55 -2.04 -20.05
CA LEU A 180 -20.05 -2.80 -21.20
C LEU A 180 -21.45 -2.33 -21.59
N ASP A 181 -22.33 -2.05 -20.64
CA ASP A 181 -23.67 -1.54 -20.91
C ASP A 181 -23.65 -0.09 -21.42
N MET A 182 -22.78 0.76 -20.90
CA MET A 182 -22.51 2.08 -21.47
C MET A 182 -22.01 1.96 -22.92
N LYS A 183 -21.10 1.03 -23.21
CA LYS A 183 -20.62 0.78 -24.58
C LYS A 183 -21.74 0.29 -25.51
N LYS A 184 -22.61 -0.62 -25.06
CA LYS A 184 -23.80 -1.07 -25.81
C LYS A 184 -24.71 0.11 -26.16
N ARG A 185 -25.03 0.98 -25.19
CA ARG A 185 -25.87 2.18 -25.40
C ARG A 185 -25.23 3.15 -26.41
N ILE A 186 -23.93 3.42 -26.29
CA ILE A 186 -23.20 4.27 -27.26
C ILE A 186 -23.20 3.65 -28.65
N GLN A 187 -23.08 2.33 -28.78
CA GLN A 187 -23.18 1.64 -30.06
C GLN A 187 -24.59 1.71 -30.65
N GLN A 188 -25.63 1.57 -29.82
CA GLN A 188 -27.03 1.71 -30.24
C GLN A 188 -27.34 3.14 -30.73
N MET A 189 -26.87 4.18 -30.03
CA MET A 189 -27.03 5.56 -30.49
C MET A 189 -26.33 5.80 -31.83
N ARG A 190 -25.09 5.34 -32.00
CA ARG A 190 -24.38 5.43 -33.30
C ARG A 190 -25.11 4.70 -34.41
N GLN A 191 -25.73 3.57 -34.14
CA GLN A 191 -26.54 2.86 -35.13
C GLN A 191 -27.81 3.64 -35.51
N THR A 192 -28.47 4.31 -34.55
CA THR A 192 -29.58 5.21 -34.89
C THR A 192 -29.13 6.44 -35.66
N ASP A 193 -27.97 7.02 -35.31
CA ASP A 193 -27.37 8.16 -36.01
C ASP A 193 -27.02 7.78 -37.47
N GLU A 194 -26.30 6.66 -37.67
CA GLU A 194 -25.94 6.10 -38.99
C GLU A 194 -27.18 5.79 -39.85
N ASP A 195 -28.26 5.29 -39.26
CA ASP A 195 -29.51 5.03 -39.98
C ASP A 195 -30.34 6.31 -40.23
N GLU A 196 -30.20 7.37 -39.43
CA GLU A 196 -30.76 8.69 -39.74
C GLU A 196 -29.99 9.39 -40.88
N GLU A 197 -28.66 9.35 -40.87
CA GLU A 197 -27.82 9.82 -41.99
C GLU A 197 -28.14 9.05 -43.28
N ARG A 198 -28.26 7.72 -43.22
CA ARG A 198 -28.67 6.88 -44.35
C ARG A 198 -30.00 7.33 -44.94
N ARG A 199 -31.03 7.51 -44.10
CA ARG A 199 -32.36 7.97 -44.53
C ARG A 199 -32.33 9.38 -45.10
N ALA A 200 -31.50 10.28 -44.56
CA ALA A 200 -31.31 11.63 -45.12
C ALA A 200 -30.68 11.59 -46.52
N ILE A 201 -29.67 10.74 -46.73
CA ILE A 201 -29.01 10.52 -48.03
C ILE A 201 -29.99 9.90 -49.05
N GLU A 202 -30.76 8.89 -48.65
CA GLU A 202 -31.78 8.25 -49.50
C GLU A 202 -32.87 9.25 -49.92
N ASN A 203 -33.36 10.09 -49.00
CA ASN A 203 -34.31 11.16 -49.31
C ASN A 203 -33.72 12.20 -50.27
N ALA A 204 -32.48 12.66 -50.04
CA ALA A 204 -31.81 13.60 -50.91
C ALA A 204 -31.59 13.05 -52.34
N HIS A 205 -31.28 11.76 -52.48
CA HIS A 205 -31.24 11.08 -53.77
C HIS A 205 -32.62 10.97 -54.42
N HIS A 206 -33.67 10.71 -53.64
CA HIS A 206 -35.06 10.67 -54.14
C HIS A 206 -35.48 12.03 -54.71
N ASP A 207 -35.28 13.12 -53.96
CA ASP A 207 -35.61 14.48 -54.39
C ASP A 207 -34.78 14.94 -55.60
N PHE A 208 -33.49 14.58 -55.65
CA PHE A 208 -32.65 14.84 -56.82
C PHE A 208 -33.18 14.12 -58.07
N ASN A 209 -33.49 12.82 -57.95
CA ASN A 209 -34.03 12.02 -59.05
C ASN A 209 -35.38 12.56 -59.55
N LYS A 210 -36.26 12.96 -58.62
CA LYS A 210 -37.53 13.62 -58.94
C LYS A 210 -37.32 14.95 -59.67
N SER A 211 -36.41 15.80 -59.20
CA SER A 211 -36.07 17.06 -59.87
C SER A 211 -35.50 16.86 -61.27
N GLU A 212 -34.64 15.87 -61.47
CA GLU A 212 -34.14 15.49 -62.80
C GLU A 212 -35.25 14.95 -63.71
N GLN A 213 -36.20 14.18 -63.17
CA GLN A 213 -37.34 13.71 -63.94
C GLN A 213 -38.25 14.86 -64.36
N GLU A 214 -38.61 15.80 -63.47
CA GLU A 214 -39.36 17.02 -63.82
C GLU A 214 -38.64 17.86 -64.90
N LYS A 215 -37.30 17.96 -64.85
CA LYS A 215 -36.50 18.63 -65.88
C LYS A 215 -36.52 17.89 -67.23
N ARG A 216 -36.53 16.55 -67.22
CA ARG A 216 -36.66 15.72 -68.43
C ARG A 216 -38.05 15.86 -69.04
N GLU A 217 -39.10 15.86 -68.22
CA GLU A 217 -40.49 16.04 -68.65
C GLU A 217 -40.72 17.44 -69.25
N LYS A 218 -40.22 18.51 -68.61
CA LYS A 218 -40.24 19.88 -69.16
C LYS A 218 -39.53 19.96 -70.53
N LYS A 219 -38.31 19.40 -70.64
CA LYS A 219 -37.58 19.32 -71.93
C LYS A 219 -38.28 18.47 -72.99
N ALA A 220 -39.05 17.45 -72.59
CA ALA A 220 -39.87 16.66 -73.52
C ALA A 220 -41.09 17.46 -74.01
N GLN A 221 -41.75 18.21 -73.13
CA GLN A 221 -42.86 19.11 -73.47
C GLN A 221 -42.40 20.24 -74.42
N GLU A 222 -41.26 20.89 -74.12
CA GLU A 222 -40.62 21.89 -74.99
C GLU A 222 -40.35 21.32 -76.40
N ARG A 223 -39.74 20.12 -76.48
CA ARG A 223 -39.48 19.43 -77.76
C ARG A 223 -40.75 19.05 -78.51
N ALA A 224 -41.80 18.65 -77.81
CA ALA A 224 -43.10 18.35 -78.42
C ALA A 224 -43.75 19.62 -79.01
N ALA A 225 -43.73 20.73 -78.27
CA ALA A 225 -44.22 22.03 -78.74
C ALA A 225 -43.44 22.55 -79.96
N ILE A 226 -42.10 22.43 -79.94
CA ILE A 226 -41.25 22.79 -81.09
C ILE A 226 -41.58 21.91 -82.31
N THR A 227 -41.75 20.59 -82.11
CA THR A 227 -42.14 19.66 -83.19
C THR A 227 -43.51 20.02 -83.78
N GLN A 228 -44.51 20.32 -82.95
CA GLN A 228 -45.84 20.76 -83.41
C GLN A 228 -45.77 22.09 -84.18
N TYR A 229 -44.96 23.04 -83.71
CA TYR A 229 -44.75 24.29 -84.43
C TYR A 229 -44.09 24.05 -85.80
N GLN A 230 -43.05 23.21 -85.88
CA GLN A 230 -42.38 22.84 -87.12
C GLN A 230 -43.31 22.13 -88.11
N LEU A 231 -44.19 21.24 -87.64
CA LEU A 231 -45.24 20.62 -88.45
C LEU A 231 -46.16 21.69 -89.08
N SER A 232 -46.66 22.64 -88.28
CA SER A 232 -47.53 23.72 -88.78
C SER A 232 -46.83 24.64 -89.80
N GLN A 233 -45.51 24.83 -89.68
CA GLN A 233 -44.70 25.58 -90.66
C GLN A 233 -44.52 24.80 -91.97
N MET A 234 -44.34 23.48 -91.91
CA MET A 234 -44.31 22.64 -93.12
C MET A 234 -45.66 22.61 -93.84
N GLU A 235 -46.78 22.59 -93.10
CA GLU A 235 -48.13 22.66 -93.66
C GLU A 235 -48.37 24.01 -94.36
N ARG A 236 -48.01 25.12 -93.72
CA ARG A 236 -48.07 26.47 -94.34
C ARG A 236 -47.23 26.54 -95.61
N LYS A 237 -46.00 26.03 -95.60
CA LYS A 237 -45.15 26.01 -96.80
C LYS A 237 -45.72 25.12 -97.91
N ARG A 238 -46.29 23.95 -97.57
CA ARG A 238 -46.99 23.09 -98.54
C ARG A 238 -48.18 23.79 -99.18
N ALA A 239 -48.97 24.54 -98.39
CA ALA A 239 -50.08 25.33 -98.92
C ALA A 239 -49.59 26.46 -99.85
N GLN A 240 -48.53 27.17 -99.49
CA GLN A 240 -47.91 28.20 -100.34
C GLN A 240 -47.44 27.62 -101.68
N THR A 241 -46.66 26.53 -101.67
CA THR A 241 -46.19 25.87 -102.91
C THR A 241 -47.32 25.19 -103.71
N ALA A 242 -48.49 24.94 -103.12
CA ALA A 242 -49.68 24.51 -103.85
C ALA A 242 -50.36 25.68 -104.59
N VAL A 243 -50.38 26.87 -104.02
CA VAL A 243 -50.86 28.10 -104.69
C VAL A 243 -49.90 28.53 -105.80
N GLU A 244 -48.60 28.55 -105.52
CA GLU A 244 -47.51 28.83 -106.48
C GLU A 244 -47.66 27.96 -107.74
N LYS A 245 -47.81 26.64 -107.59
CA LYS A 245 -48.03 25.70 -108.70
C LYS A 245 -49.35 25.87 -109.45
N GLN A 246 -50.35 26.47 -108.83
CA GLN A 246 -51.61 26.80 -109.49
C GLN A 246 -51.44 28.06 -110.36
N GLN A 247 -50.69 29.06 -109.86
CA GLN A 247 -50.32 30.25 -110.62
C GLN A 247 -49.40 29.91 -111.81
N ASP A 248 -48.34 29.10 -111.60
CA ASP A 248 -47.47 28.56 -112.66
C ASP A 248 -48.29 27.94 -113.81
N ARG A 249 -49.37 27.24 -113.46
CA ARG A 249 -50.24 26.56 -114.42
C ARG A 249 -51.12 27.55 -115.19
N GLU A 250 -51.72 28.51 -114.50
CA GLU A 250 -52.57 29.55 -115.11
C GLU A 250 -51.74 30.45 -116.05
N GLU A 251 -50.55 30.86 -115.63
CA GLU A 251 -49.57 31.55 -116.48
C GLU A 251 -49.12 30.67 -117.66
N GLY A 252 -48.80 29.39 -117.41
CA GLY A 252 -48.44 28.44 -118.46
C GLY A 252 -49.57 28.10 -119.44
N GLU A 253 -50.83 28.35 -119.09
CA GLU A 253 -51.98 28.28 -120.00
C GLU A 253 -52.15 29.60 -120.79
N ALA A 254 -51.90 30.77 -120.17
CA ALA A 254 -51.87 32.07 -120.84
C ALA A 254 -50.73 32.20 -121.87
N TYR A 255 -49.51 31.78 -121.54
CA TYR A 255 -48.37 31.80 -122.46
C TYR A 255 -48.59 30.95 -123.72
N ARG A 256 -49.34 29.84 -123.61
CA ARG A 256 -49.72 29.01 -124.78
C ARG A 256 -50.69 29.75 -125.71
N GLN A 257 -51.69 30.44 -125.15
CA GLN A 257 -52.62 31.25 -125.93
C GLN A 257 -51.90 32.41 -126.67
N LEU A 258 -50.94 33.06 -126.00
CA LEU A 258 -50.12 34.12 -126.62
C LEU A 258 -49.20 33.57 -127.73
N ALA A 259 -48.56 32.42 -127.51
CA ALA A 259 -47.71 31.78 -128.51
C ALA A 259 -48.50 31.37 -129.77
N GLU A 260 -49.74 30.89 -129.61
CA GLU A 260 -50.64 30.61 -130.73
C GLU A 260 -51.03 31.87 -131.53
N GLN A 261 -51.19 33.01 -130.88
CA GLN A 261 -51.48 34.28 -131.55
C GLN A 261 -50.26 34.74 -132.36
N TYR A 262 -49.09 34.80 -131.73
CA TYR A 262 -47.83 35.21 -132.38
C TYR A 262 -47.46 34.32 -133.57
N ALA A 263 -47.70 33.00 -133.48
CA ALA A 263 -47.48 32.07 -134.58
C ALA A 263 -48.35 32.34 -135.81
N ARG A 264 -49.57 32.89 -135.62
CA ARG A 264 -50.46 33.29 -136.74
C ARG A 264 -49.93 34.56 -137.41
N GLU A 265 -49.56 35.58 -136.62
CA GLU A 265 -49.00 36.84 -137.12
C GLU A 265 -47.69 36.61 -137.90
N HIS A 266 -46.77 35.79 -137.38
CA HIS A 266 -45.50 35.48 -138.05
C HIS A 266 -45.70 34.74 -139.39
N MET A 267 -46.76 33.94 -139.52
CA MET A 267 -47.11 33.26 -140.78
C MET A 267 -47.61 34.22 -141.86
N GLU A 268 -48.16 35.38 -141.50
CA GLU A 268 -48.54 36.44 -142.45
C GLU A 268 -47.33 37.30 -142.85
N ILE A 269 -46.47 37.65 -141.89
CA ILE A 269 -45.24 38.43 -142.12
C ILE A 269 -44.30 37.70 -143.11
N GLU A 270 -44.08 36.40 -142.94
CA GLU A 270 -43.21 35.62 -143.84
C GLU A 270 -43.78 35.46 -145.26
N ARG A 271 -45.11 35.52 -145.44
CA ARG A 271 -45.72 35.58 -146.79
C ARG A 271 -45.37 36.89 -147.49
N TYR A 272 -45.46 38.01 -146.78
CA TYR A 272 -45.11 39.33 -147.32
C TYR A 272 -43.61 39.42 -147.65
N ARG A 273 -42.75 38.91 -146.75
CA ARG A 273 -41.28 38.92 -146.92
C ARG A 273 -40.80 38.14 -148.14
N LYS A 274 -41.44 37.01 -148.46
CA LYS A 274 -41.07 36.20 -149.64
C LYS A 274 -41.43 36.85 -150.97
N ALA A 275 -42.40 37.75 -151.00
CA ALA A 275 -42.68 38.55 -152.20
C ALA A 275 -41.51 39.52 -152.48
N THR A 276 -41.18 40.37 -151.51
CA THR A 276 -40.14 41.41 -151.69
C THR A 276 -38.73 40.84 -151.91
N GLN A 277 -38.43 39.65 -151.37
CA GLN A 277 -37.14 38.98 -151.60
C GLN A 277 -36.92 38.58 -153.07
N ASN A 278 -37.98 38.24 -153.81
CA ASN A 278 -37.86 37.90 -155.23
C ASN A 278 -37.50 39.12 -156.08
N ASP A 279 -38.15 40.26 -155.80
CA ASP A 279 -37.88 41.54 -156.49
C ASP A 279 -36.43 42.00 -156.28
N ILE A 280 -35.93 41.89 -155.04
CA ILE A 280 -34.54 42.24 -154.69
C ILE A 280 -33.53 41.33 -155.42
N LYS A 281 -33.82 40.02 -155.54
CA LYS A 281 -32.93 39.08 -156.23
C LYS A 281 -32.74 39.47 -157.70
N HIS A 282 -33.82 39.82 -158.40
CA HIS A 282 -33.78 40.28 -159.79
C HIS A 282 -32.93 41.56 -159.98
N MET A 283 -32.79 42.40 -158.95
CA MET A 283 -31.88 43.55 -158.97
C MET A 283 -30.43 43.17 -158.67
N TYR A 284 -30.19 42.22 -157.77
CA TYR A 284 -28.85 41.87 -157.28
C TYR A 284 -27.97 41.16 -158.32
N ASP A 285 -28.55 40.26 -159.12
CA ASP A 285 -27.78 39.47 -160.08
C ASP A 285 -27.09 40.37 -161.15
N LYS A 286 -27.71 41.52 -161.51
CA LYS A 286 -27.10 42.56 -162.36
C LYS A 286 -25.89 43.29 -161.74
N ALA A 287 -25.73 43.26 -160.42
CA ALA A 287 -24.63 43.94 -159.73
C ALA A 287 -23.38 43.05 -159.61
N LEU A 288 -23.55 41.72 -159.54
CA LEU A 288 -22.47 40.78 -159.26
C LEU A 288 -21.40 40.74 -160.37
N GLU A 289 -21.81 40.80 -161.64
CA GLU A 289 -20.92 40.79 -162.81
C GLU A 289 -19.88 41.92 -162.80
N ASN A 290 -20.18 43.03 -162.12
CA ASN A 290 -19.25 44.16 -162.01
C ASN A 290 -18.18 43.95 -160.94
N LYS A 291 -18.48 43.26 -159.83
CA LYS A 291 -17.57 43.15 -158.68
C LYS A 291 -16.35 42.24 -158.92
N HIS A 292 -16.50 41.19 -159.73
CA HIS A 292 -15.44 40.20 -159.95
C HIS A 292 -14.15 40.74 -160.57
N LYS A 293 -14.18 41.95 -161.15
CA LYS A 293 -13.03 42.62 -161.77
C LYS A 293 -12.03 43.20 -160.75
N ILE A 294 -12.41 43.39 -159.49
CA ILE A 294 -11.61 44.13 -158.49
C ILE A 294 -10.70 43.23 -157.66
N LYS A 295 -11.16 42.05 -157.22
CA LYS A 295 -10.56 41.30 -156.10
C LYS A 295 -9.25 40.52 -156.41
N LYS A 296 -8.45 40.95 -157.39
CA LYS A 296 -7.23 40.23 -157.84
C LYS A 296 -5.89 40.85 -157.39
N MET A 297 -5.89 41.91 -156.58
CA MET A 297 -4.66 42.69 -156.28
C MET A 297 -4.18 42.64 -154.81
N GLU A 298 -4.84 41.88 -153.93
CA GLU A 298 -4.80 42.15 -152.47
C GLU A 298 -3.93 41.18 -151.65
N GLN A 299 -3.46 40.05 -152.22
CA GLN A 299 -2.98 38.88 -151.46
C GLN A 299 -1.44 38.75 -151.37
N GLN A 300 -0.69 39.77 -150.97
CA GLN A 300 0.80 39.74 -151.00
C GLN A 300 1.51 40.41 -149.80
N MET A 301 0.95 40.39 -148.57
CA MET A 301 1.42 41.27 -147.47
C MET A 301 1.73 40.63 -146.09
N ASP A 302 1.44 39.35 -145.83
CA ASP A 302 1.10 38.89 -144.45
C ASP A 302 2.07 37.88 -143.74
N GLU A 303 3.36 37.75 -144.11
CA GLU A 303 4.17 36.53 -143.78
C GLU A 303 5.32 36.61 -142.71
N ASP A 304 5.52 37.67 -141.90
CA ASP A 304 6.86 38.01 -141.30
C ASP A 304 7.16 37.92 -139.74
N GLU A 305 6.33 37.42 -138.78
CA GLU A 305 6.39 37.89 -137.34
C GLU A 305 6.85 37.00 -136.10
N ASP A 306 7.08 35.67 -136.10
CA ASP A 306 6.74 34.78 -134.92
C ASP A 306 7.70 34.52 -133.68
N ASP A 307 9.04 34.32 -133.79
CA ASP A 307 9.81 33.31 -132.97
C ASP A 307 9.98 33.41 -131.40
N GLU A 308 10.64 34.43 -130.84
CA GLU A 308 11.63 34.41 -129.70
C GLU A 308 11.61 33.35 -128.55
N LEU A 309 10.48 32.78 -128.16
CA LEU A 309 9.97 32.78 -126.77
C LEU A 309 10.56 31.73 -125.76
N ARG A 310 11.87 31.39 -125.80
CA ARG A 310 12.33 30.02 -125.40
C ARG A 310 13.20 29.77 -124.13
N ILE A 311 13.76 30.74 -123.39
CA ILE A 311 15.01 30.50 -122.59
C ILE A 311 14.92 30.12 -121.07
N TYR A 312 13.86 30.43 -120.32
CA TYR A 312 13.97 30.73 -118.87
C TYR A 312 14.08 29.57 -117.80
N ALA A 313 14.32 28.30 -118.15
CA ALA A 313 13.80 27.18 -117.33
C ALA A 313 14.71 26.46 -116.26
N GLU A 314 16.04 26.39 -116.39
CA GLU A 314 16.77 25.22 -115.85
C GLU A 314 17.32 25.26 -114.39
N ALA A 315 17.50 26.44 -113.77
CA ALA A 315 18.49 26.60 -112.69
C ALA A 315 18.23 25.92 -111.31
N LYS A 316 17.02 25.41 -111.02
CA LYS A 316 16.50 25.35 -109.62
C LYS A 316 16.80 24.07 -108.80
N LYS A 317 17.55 23.08 -109.29
CA LYS A 317 17.56 21.69 -108.72
C LYS A 317 18.72 21.25 -107.80
N LYS A 318 19.79 22.04 -107.59
CA LYS A 318 21.11 21.49 -107.14
C LYS A 318 21.39 21.37 -105.62
N ILE A 319 20.57 21.93 -104.73
CA ILE A 319 21.00 22.27 -103.34
C ILE A 319 20.80 21.15 -102.28
N ALA A 320 19.88 20.20 -102.47
CA ALA A 320 19.29 19.42 -101.35
C ALA A 320 20.12 18.25 -100.74
N ARG A 321 21.32 17.93 -101.23
CA ARG A 321 21.91 16.57 -101.01
C ARG A 321 22.82 16.37 -99.78
N ILE A 322 23.35 17.43 -99.15
CA ILE A 322 24.58 17.33 -98.32
C ILE A 322 24.36 16.99 -96.82
N ARG A 323 23.14 17.06 -96.29
CA ARG A 323 22.91 17.20 -94.83
C ARG A 323 22.86 15.93 -93.96
N ARG A 324 23.11 14.72 -94.48
CA ARG A 324 22.60 13.47 -93.85
C ARG A 324 23.61 12.47 -93.27
N GLU A 325 24.92 12.74 -93.31
CA GLU A 325 25.94 11.68 -93.17
C GLU A 325 26.82 11.76 -91.90
N LYS A 326 26.58 12.70 -90.96
CA LYS A 326 27.61 13.09 -89.96
C LYS A 326 27.43 12.72 -88.48
N GLU A 327 26.29 12.16 -88.06
CA GLU A 327 25.99 11.98 -86.62
C GLU A 327 26.17 10.54 -86.09
N LEU A 328 26.35 9.54 -86.96
CA LEU A 328 26.28 8.11 -86.56
C LEU A 328 27.53 7.56 -85.86
N GLN A 329 28.64 8.30 -85.78
CA GLN A 329 29.96 7.76 -85.40
C GLN A 329 30.38 7.97 -83.92
N ALA A 330 29.60 8.66 -83.09
CA ALA A 330 30.12 9.28 -81.86
C ALA A 330 29.91 8.53 -80.52
N HIS A 331 29.24 7.37 -80.48
CA HIS A 331 28.79 6.74 -79.21
C HIS A 331 29.33 5.33 -78.92
N GLN A 332 29.98 4.64 -79.86
CA GLN A 332 30.37 3.23 -79.67
C GLN A 332 31.70 3.01 -78.91
N GLU A 333 32.45 4.07 -78.57
CA GLU A 333 33.81 3.97 -78.01
C GLU A 333 33.93 3.99 -76.47
N LYS A 334 32.82 3.87 -75.71
CA LYS A 334 32.81 4.16 -74.25
C LYS A 334 32.24 3.08 -73.32
N GLN A 335 32.12 1.83 -73.79
CA GLN A 335 31.65 0.72 -72.94
C GLN A 335 32.81 -0.02 -72.22
N ASP A 336 33.95 -0.23 -72.90
CA ASP A 336 34.90 -1.30 -72.56
C ASP A 336 36.01 -0.91 -71.57
N ALA A 337 35.67 -0.17 -70.50
CA ALA A 337 36.67 0.52 -69.68
C ALA A 337 36.50 0.40 -68.14
N ARG A 338 36.20 -0.81 -67.61
CA ARG A 338 36.81 -1.42 -66.38
C ARG A 338 36.01 -2.59 -65.74
N ASP A 339 35.93 -3.73 -66.42
CA ASP A 339 35.70 -5.04 -65.75
C ASP A 339 37.03 -5.69 -65.36
N HIS A 340 37.75 -5.13 -64.37
CA HIS A 340 39.14 -5.56 -64.08
C HIS A 340 39.58 -5.58 -62.59
N MET A 341 38.65 -5.83 -61.66
CA MET A 341 38.93 -6.23 -60.27
C MET A 341 37.62 -6.73 -59.64
N THR A 342 37.21 -7.99 -59.78
CA THR A 342 37.96 -9.21 -60.12
C THR A 342 39.00 -9.60 -59.06
N GLY A 343 38.57 -9.60 -57.80
CA GLY A 343 39.31 -10.02 -56.62
C GLY A 343 38.64 -9.43 -55.35
N PHE A 344 38.48 -10.14 -54.24
CA PHE A 344 39.09 -11.41 -53.85
C PHE A 344 38.11 -12.25 -53.01
N LEU A 345 37.63 -13.36 -53.57
CA LEU A 345 37.13 -14.51 -52.81
C LEU A 345 38.29 -15.05 -51.96
N GLY A 346 38.46 -14.53 -50.74
CA GLY A 346 39.72 -14.71 -50.01
C GLY A 346 39.69 -14.62 -48.48
N THR A 347 38.59 -14.20 -47.88
CA THR A 347 38.45 -14.07 -46.40
C THR A 347 37.36 -14.96 -45.80
N LEU A 348 36.80 -15.90 -46.57
CA LEU A 348 35.84 -16.92 -46.10
C LEU A 348 36.46 -18.32 -45.94
N GLN A 349 37.79 -18.46 -45.88
CA GLN A 349 38.45 -19.78 -45.97
C GLN A 349 39.75 -19.92 -45.12
N LYS A 350 39.62 -19.73 -43.80
CA LYS A 350 40.54 -20.13 -42.69
C LYS A 350 39.90 -19.61 -41.38
N ARG A 351 39.03 -20.31 -40.63
CA ARG A 351 38.89 -21.73 -40.23
C ARG A 351 39.81 -22.12 -39.06
N ALA A 352 39.29 -22.96 -38.15
CA ALA A 352 39.75 -23.22 -36.77
C ALA A 352 39.38 -22.07 -35.80
N GLU A 353 38.58 -22.23 -34.74
CA GLU A 353 38.03 -23.43 -34.06
C GLU A 353 39.09 -24.42 -33.54
N ALA A 354 39.43 -24.29 -32.26
CA ALA A 354 40.06 -25.31 -31.42
C ALA A 354 39.78 -24.97 -29.95
N ASP A 355 39.32 -25.95 -29.15
CA ASP A 355 38.84 -25.72 -27.78
C ASP A 355 39.31 -26.85 -26.84
N TYR A 356 39.75 -26.48 -25.63
CA TYR A 356 40.07 -27.32 -24.46
C TYR A 356 41.19 -28.40 -24.49
N ASP A 357 41.48 -28.91 -23.27
CA ASP A 357 42.15 -30.17 -22.88
C ASP A 357 43.66 -30.41 -23.13
N THR A 358 44.53 -29.64 -22.43
CA THR A 358 45.92 -30.06 -22.13
C THR A 358 46.40 -29.75 -20.69
N GLN A 359 45.70 -30.27 -19.65
CA GLN A 359 46.17 -30.11 -18.25
C GLN A 359 46.14 -31.38 -17.36
N ILE A 360 45.91 -32.58 -17.92
CA ILE A 360 45.88 -33.84 -17.15
C ILE A 360 46.90 -34.86 -17.70
N PHE A 361 48.21 -34.57 -17.58
CA PHE A 361 49.25 -35.61 -17.71
C PHE A 361 50.58 -35.27 -16.98
N ARG A 362 50.53 -35.12 -15.66
CA ARG A 362 51.75 -35.12 -14.80
C ARG A 362 51.76 -36.34 -13.87
N ALA A 363 52.12 -37.49 -14.45
CA ALA A 363 52.52 -38.71 -13.76
C ALA A 363 53.55 -38.41 -12.65
N GLN A 364 53.40 -38.93 -11.42
CA GLN A 364 53.89 -40.25 -11.00
C GLN A 364 55.35 -40.51 -11.42
N ALA A 365 56.33 -40.02 -10.63
CA ALA A 365 57.76 -40.26 -10.92
C ALA A 365 58.77 -40.19 -9.72
N GLN A 366 58.39 -39.82 -8.48
CA GLN A 366 59.41 -39.33 -7.52
C GLN A 366 59.26 -39.62 -5.99
N ARG A 367 58.53 -40.65 -5.50
CA ARG A 367 58.47 -40.93 -4.04
C ARG A 367 58.56 -42.40 -3.58
N GLU A 368 59.31 -43.23 -4.27
CA GLU A 368 59.46 -44.67 -3.96
C GLU A 368 60.82 -45.06 -3.33
N ALA A 369 61.51 -44.09 -2.69
CA ALA A 369 62.95 -44.19 -2.39
C ALA A 369 63.31 -44.09 -0.90
N LYS A 370 62.75 -44.93 -0.01
CA LYS A 370 63.01 -44.79 1.45
C LYS A 370 63.05 -46.04 2.36
N GLU A 371 62.93 -47.28 1.87
CA GLU A 371 62.69 -48.46 2.74
C GLU A 371 63.91 -49.38 3.03
N LEU A 372 65.13 -49.04 2.59
CA LEU A 372 66.27 -49.98 2.56
C LEU A 372 67.39 -49.69 3.61
N ARG A 373 67.09 -49.60 4.93
CA ARG A 373 68.12 -49.20 5.93
C ARG A 373 68.13 -49.81 7.35
N GLU A 374 67.25 -50.73 7.77
CA GLU A 374 67.03 -51.01 9.21
C GLU A 374 67.51 -52.38 9.80
N GLU A 375 68.20 -53.25 9.06
CA GLU A 375 68.35 -54.68 9.45
C GLU A 375 69.60 -55.14 10.24
N GLN A 376 70.61 -54.32 10.57
CA GLN A 376 71.96 -54.84 10.90
C GLN A 376 72.48 -54.82 12.38
N GLU A 377 71.85 -54.17 13.36
CA GLU A 377 72.55 -53.78 14.63
C GLU A 377 72.55 -54.77 15.84
N LYS A 378 71.96 -55.97 15.79
CA LYS A 378 71.45 -56.62 17.03
C LYS A 378 72.35 -57.59 17.84
N HIS A 379 73.59 -57.94 17.46
CA HIS A 379 74.11 -59.29 17.79
C HIS A 379 75.14 -59.53 18.94
N GLU A 380 75.77 -58.53 19.58
CA GLU A 380 77.08 -58.75 20.29
C GLU A 380 77.14 -58.79 21.84
N LYS A 381 76.08 -58.49 22.61
CA LYS A 381 76.24 -57.91 23.97
C LYS A 381 76.49 -58.80 25.22
N GLN A 382 76.56 -60.13 25.16
CA GLN A 382 76.14 -60.96 26.33
C GLN A 382 77.19 -61.60 27.30
N GLN A 383 78.48 -61.75 27.00
CA GLN A 383 79.27 -62.86 27.63
C GLN A 383 80.07 -62.64 28.94
N LYS A 384 80.31 -61.42 29.46
CA LYS A 384 81.51 -61.16 30.33
C LYS A 384 81.36 -61.08 31.88
N MET A 385 80.33 -61.66 32.52
CA MET A 385 79.88 -61.14 33.84
C MET A 385 80.09 -61.97 35.14
N GLN A 386 80.49 -63.25 35.13
CA GLN A 386 80.01 -64.17 36.20
C GLN A 386 80.92 -64.50 37.42
N GLU A 387 82.25 -64.28 37.43
CA GLU A 387 83.12 -65.12 38.28
C GLU A 387 83.57 -64.58 39.67
N SER A 388 83.62 -63.26 39.91
CA SER A 388 84.40 -62.65 41.02
C SER A 388 83.81 -62.78 42.45
N ILE A 389 82.78 -63.60 42.66
CA ILE A 389 81.72 -63.35 43.66
C ILE A 389 81.90 -64.12 45.01
N VAL A 390 82.80 -65.11 45.09
CA VAL A 390 82.68 -66.17 46.13
C VAL A 390 83.35 -65.88 47.48
N LYS A 391 84.56 -65.30 47.54
CA LYS A 391 85.41 -65.35 48.76
C LYS A 391 85.03 -64.41 49.91
N HIS A 392 84.14 -63.44 49.70
CA HIS A 392 83.67 -62.46 50.69
C HIS A 392 82.85 -63.06 51.87
N ARG A 393 82.58 -64.37 51.87
CA ARG A 393 81.41 -64.96 52.56
C ARG A 393 81.60 -65.50 53.99
N GLN A 394 82.82 -65.56 54.54
CA GLN A 394 83.06 -66.31 55.80
C GLN A 394 83.37 -65.44 57.03
N ALA A 395 84.26 -64.45 56.94
CA ALA A 395 84.59 -63.57 58.08
C ALA A 395 83.37 -62.75 58.57
N THR A 396 82.41 -62.52 57.68
CA THR A 396 81.11 -61.89 57.91
C THR A 396 80.15 -62.68 58.80
N MET A 397 80.47 -63.92 59.20
CA MET A 397 79.53 -64.79 59.92
C MET A 397 79.49 -64.60 61.44
N LYS A 398 80.61 -64.29 62.12
CA LYS A 398 80.67 -64.24 63.59
C LYS A 398 80.33 -62.89 64.22
N ARG A 399 80.77 -61.78 63.61
CA ARG A 399 80.40 -60.41 64.05
C ARG A 399 78.87 -60.27 64.11
N ARG A 400 78.23 -60.83 63.08
CA ARG A 400 76.79 -61.00 62.87
C ARG A 400 76.05 -61.79 63.96
N GLU A 401 76.72 -62.45 64.90
CA GLU A 401 76.05 -63.20 65.99
C GLU A 401 75.89 -62.36 67.26
N ALA A 402 76.83 -61.47 67.57
CA ALA A 402 76.68 -60.49 68.65
C ALA A 402 75.88 -59.25 68.21
N GLU A 403 75.95 -58.89 66.91
CA GLU A 403 75.03 -57.92 66.32
C GLU A 403 73.58 -58.43 66.45
N LYS A 404 73.32 -59.69 66.06
CA LYS A 404 72.00 -60.34 66.16
C LYS A 404 71.30 -60.21 67.51
N GLU A 405 71.93 -60.47 68.66
CA GLU A 405 71.18 -60.49 69.93
C GLU A 405 70.73 -59.08 70.38
N MET A 406 71.54 -58.06 70.07
CA MET A 406 71.17 -56.66 70.30
C MET A 406 70.19 -56.16 69.24
N GLU A 407 70.32 -56.62 67.99
CA GLU A 407 69.33 -56.45 66.94
C GLU A 407 67.99 -57.06 67.38
N GLU A 408 67.91 -58.33 67.79
CA GLU A 408 66.68 -59.03 68.22
C GLU A 408 65.91 -58.30 69.33
N ARG A 409 66.61 -57.69 70.30
CA ARG A 409 65.95 -56.90 71.36
C ARG A 409 65.45 -55.54 70.85
N GLN A 410 66.21 -54.87 70.00
CA GLN A 410 65.78 -53.62 69.36
C GLN A 410 64.66 -53.89 68.34
N GLU A 411 64.71 -55.00 67.62
CA GLU A 411 63.65 -55.52 66.75
C GLU A 411 62.40 -55.84 67.55
N ALA A 412 62.48 -56.46 68.74
CA ALA A 412 61.31 -56.71 69.58
C ALA A 412 60.60 -55.40 70.01
N GLU A 413 61.34 -54.37 70.39
CA GLU A 413 60.75 -53.05 70.67
C GLU A 413 60.24 -52.35 69.41
N MET A 414 61.00 -52.39 68.32
CA MET A 414 60.61 -51.80 67.04
C MET A 414 59.43 -52.53 66.41
N ASN A 415 59.24 -53.82 66.68
CA ASN A 415 58.10 -54.61 66.23
C ASN A 415 56.86 -54.24 67.02
N LYS A 416 56.93 -54.02 68.34
CA LYS A 416 55.81 -53.43 69.09
C LYS A 416 55.45 -52.02 68.58
N LYS A 417 56.44 -51.18 68.31
CA LYS A 417 56.23 -49.84 67.73
C LYS A 417 55.67 -49.91 66.30
N LYS A 418 56.02 -50.94 65.50
CA LYS A 418 55.37 -51.24 64.21
C LYS A 418 53.93 -51.72 64.41
N GLU A 419 53.67 -52.66 65.31
CA GLU A 419 52.32 -53.17 65.62
C GLU A 419 51.37 -52.04 66.05
N GLU A 420 51.83 -51.12 66.89
CA GLU A 420 51.08 -49.91 67.27
C GLU A 420 50.88 -48.95 66.08
N ALA A 421 51.92 -48.71 65.28
CA ALA A 421 51.84 -47.87 64.09
C ALA A 421 50.95 -48.46 62.97
N ASP A 422 50.95 -49.79 62.80
CA ASP A 422 50.15 -50.53 61.84
C ASP A 422 48.68 -50.57 62.28
N GLN A 423 48.41 -50.71 63.58
CA GLN A 423 47.06 -50.54 64.14
C GLN A 423 46.53 -49.11 63.91
N LEU A 424 47.34 -48.09 64.20
CA LEU A 424 46.99 -46.69 63.94
C LEU A 424 46.80 -46.41 62.43
N PHE A 425 47.65 -46.97 61.57
CA PHE A 425 47.56 -46.86 60.12
C PHE A 425 46.30 -47.54 59.58
N HIS A 426 45.95 -48.73 60.09
CA HIS A 426 44.72 -49.43 59.74
C HIS A 426 43.47 -48.64 60.19
N LEU A 427 43.46 -48.06 61.39
CA LEU A 427 42.36 -47.20 61.86
C LEU A 427 42.24 -45.93 61.00
N TYR A 428 43.35 -45.26 60.70
CA TYR A 428 43.39 -44.10 59.82
C TYR A 428 42.92 -44.43 58.39
N GLN A 429 43.34 -45.56 57.83
CA GLN A 429 42.92 -46.01 56.51
C GLN A 429 41.42 -46.38 56.50
N GLN A 430 40.91 -47.02 57.55
CA GLN A 430 39.47 -47.23 57.72
C GLN A 430 38.69 -45.92 57.80
N GLU A 431 39.16 -44.91 58.53
CA GLU A 431 38.54 -43.57 58.53
C GLU A 431 38.56 -42.92 57.16
N LYS A 432 39.70 -42.99 56.46
CA LYS A 432 39.88 -42.42 55.13
C LYS A 432 38.94 -43.08 54.12
N ASP A 433 38.76 -44.39 54.17
CA ASP A 433 37.83 -45.10 53.30
C ASP A 433 36.36 -44.94 53.72
N LYS A 434 36.05 -44.77 55.01
CA LYS A 434 34.72 -44.31 55.47
C LYS A 434 34.39 -42.93 54.87
N LYS A 435 35.30 -41.97 54.97
CA LYS A 435 35.15 -40.61 54.41
C LYS A 435 35.05 -40.63 52.88
N ARG A 436 35.83 -41.46 52.18
CA ARG A 436 35.69 -41.66 50.72
C ARG A 436 34.33 -42.26 50.34
N ASN A 437 33.82 -43.23 51.11
CA ASN A 437 32.53 -43.87 50.88
C ASN A 437 31.36 -42.91 51.16
N GLN A 438 31.47 -42.05 52.19
CA GLN A 438 30.54 -40.95 52.44
C GLN A 438 30.52 -39.98 51.26
N ASN A 439 31.66 -39.38 50.91
CA ASN A 439 31.76 -38.45 49.77
C ASN A 439 31.25 -39.06 48.44
N ALA A 440 31.45 -40.36 48.22
CA ALA A 440 30.95 -41.06 47.04
C ALA A 440 29.42 -41.25 47.06
N ARG A 441 28.81 -41.47 48.23
CA ARG A 441 27.35 -41.52 48.42
C ARG A 441 26.73 -40.14 48.24
N ASP A 442 27.32 -39.12 48.85
CA ASP A 442 26.83 -37.73 48.77
C ASP A 442 26.86 -37.23 47.31
N LEU A 443 27.93 -37.55 46.57
CA LEU A 443 28.05 -37.28 45.14
C LEU A 443 27.04 -38.08 44.29
N ALA A 444 26.80 -39.36 44.63
CA ALA A 444 25.80 -40.17 43.94
C ALA A 444 24.37 -39.66 44.19
N GLU A 445 24.05 -39.20 45.41
CA GLU A 445 22.76 -38.57 45.71
C GLU A 445 22.61 -37.22 45.00
N LEU A 446 23.66 -36.40 44.98
CA LEU A 446 23.68 -35.14 44.22
C LEU A 446 23.43 -35.38 42.73
N HIS A 447 24.07 -36.39 42.13
CA HIS A 447 23.81 -36.77 40.74
C HIS A 447 22.40 -37.34 40.52
N LEU A 448 21.85 -38.10 41.47
CA LEU A 448 20.47 -38.58 41.41
C LEU A 448 19.46 -37.42 41.45
N ARG A 449 19.65 -36.46 42.36
CA ARG A 449 18.86 -35.22 42.43
C ARG A 449 18.97 -34.41 41.13
N GLN A 450 20.17 -34.23 40.59
CA GLN A 450 20.37 -33.58 39.28
C GLN A 450 19.69 -34.32 38.12
N ALA A 451 19.64 -35.65 38.15
CA ALA A 451 18.95 -36.45 37.13
C ALA A 451 17.43 -36.34 37.24
N GLN A 452 16.89 -36.29 38.46
CA GLN A 452 15.47 -36.00 38.72
C GLN A 452 15.10 -34.59 38.26
N GLU A 453 15.83 -33.57 38.72
CA GLU A 453 15.61 -32.16 38.36
C GLU A 453 15.66 -31.92 36.84
N ARG A 454 16.59 -32.56 36.12
CA ARG A 454 16.63 -32.53 34.65
C ARG A 454 15.40 -33.18 34.02
N LYS A 455 14.98 -34.34 34.52
CA LYS A 455 13.82 -35.07 34.02
C LYS A 455 12.53 -34.29 34.25
N ASP A 456 12.39 -33.65 35.39
CA ASP A 456 11.18 -32.90 35.73
C ASP A 456 11.15 -31.56 34.98
N ARG A 457 12.29 -30.88 34.78
CA ARG A 457 12.39 -29.77 33.79
C ARG A 457 12.06 -30.20 32.36
N GLU A 458 12.40 -31.44 31.96
CA GLU A 458 12.02 -32.00 30.66
C GLU A 458 10.51 -32.30 30.55
N ARG A 459 9.82 -32.58 31.68
CA ARG A 459 8.34 -32.61 31.71
C ARG A 459 7.79 -31.21 31.58
N GLU A 460 8.25 -30.26 32.39
CA GLU A 460 7.78 -28.87 32.38
C GLU A 460 7.88 -28.25 30.97
N VAL A 461 8.99 -28.45 30.27
CA VAL A 461 9.15 -28.01 28.87
C VAL A 461 8.11 -28.67 27.97
N ARG A 462 7.95 -29.99 28.02
CA ARG A 462 6.98 -30.75 27.20
C ARG A 462 5.51 -30.37 27.51
N ASP A 463 5.20 -30.13 28.77
CA ASP A 463 3.86 -29.75 29.23
C ASP A 463 3.54 -28.28 28.90
N ASN A 464 4.57 -27.42 28.82
CA ASN A 464 4.46 -26.05 28.30
C ASN A 464 4.30 -26.05 26.77
N GLU A 465 5.12 -26.82 26.02
CA GLU A 465 4.98 -27.02 24.58
C GLU A 465 3.56 -27.52 24.23
N ALA A 466 3.02 -28.48 25.00
CA ALA A 466 1.66 -28.97 24.83
C ALA A 466 0.59 -27.91 25.12
N GLN A 467 0.79 -27.02 26.10
CA GLN A 467 -0.09 -25.89 26.40
C GLN A 467 -0.02 -24.79 25.33
N GLU A 468 1.15 -24.47 24.79
CA GLU A 468 1.31 -23.51 23.69
C GLU A 468 0.61 -24.04 22.43
N VAL A 469 0.84 -25.30 22.08
CA VAL A 469 0.13 -26.00 20.99
C VAL A 469 -1.39 -26.14 21.24
N HIS A 470 -1.87 -26.03 22.49
CA HIS A 470 -3.30 -25.94 22.79
C HIS A 470 -3.83 -24.52 22.54
N ARG A 471 -3.17 -23.50 23.10
CA ARG A 471 -3.52 -22.08 22.94
C ARG A 471 -3.50 -21.66 21.47
N ASP A 472 -2.54 -22.15 20.68
CA ASP A 472 -2.46 -21.88 19.25
C ASP A 472 -3.61 -22.50 18.44
N LYS A 473 -4.23 -23.59 18.93
CA LYS A 473 -5.45 -24.15 18.31
C LYS A 473 -6.67 -23.32 18.70
N GLU A 474 -6.77 -22.91 19.97
CA GLU A 474 -7.85 -22.06 20.46
C GLU A 474 -7.86 -20.70 19.74
N THR A 475 -6.70 -20.06 19.56
CA THR A 475 -6.60 -18.80 18.80
C THR A 475 -6.92 -18.99 17.33
N ASN A 476 -6.42 -20.04 16.67
CA ASN A 476 -6.76 -20.32 15.27
C ASN A 476 -8.25 -20.62 15.07
N GLU A 477 -8.93 -21.31 16.00
CA GLU A 477 -10.37 -21.57 15.91
C GLU A 477 -11.19 -20.29 16.16
N ILE A 478 -10.76 -19.42 17.07
CA ILE A 478 -11.36 -18.09 17.27
C ILE A 478 -11.18 -17.21 16.02
N GLU A 479 -10.00 -17.21 15.39
CA GLU A 479 -9.75 -16.52 14.13
C GLU A 479 -10.56 -17.11 12.96
N ARG A 480 -10.72 -18.43 12.91
CA ARG A 480 -11.56 -19.16 11.94
C ARG A 480 -13.02 -18.73 12.02
N GLN A 481 -13.56 -18.68 13.23
CA GLN A 481 -14.93 -18.23 13.47
C GLN A 481 -15.11 -16.75 13.14
N GLN A 482 -14.17 -15.87 13.54
CA GLN A 482 -14.20 -14.45 13.17
C GLN A 482 -14.14 -14.24 11.65
N PHE A 483 -13.29 -14.99 10.96
CA PHE A 483 -13.19 -14.96 9.49
C PHE A 483 -14.44 -15.51 8.82
N GLN A 484 -15.02 -16.60 9.33
CA GLN A 484 -16.26 -17.18 8.81
C GLN A 484 -17.44 -16.21 8.96
N ASP A 485 -17.62 -15.60 10.13
CA ASP A 485 -18.66 -14.61 10.39
C ASP A 485 -18.50 -13.36 9.51
N TYR A 486 -17.29 -12.84 9.39
CA TYR A 486 -16.99 -11.67 8.58
C TYR A 486 -17.16 -11.94 7.09
N ALA A 487 -16.55 -13.01 6.57
CA ALA A 487 -16.62 -13.37 5.16
C ALA A 487 -18.06 -13.75 4.76
N GLY A 488 -18.79 -14.44 5.63
CA GLY A 488 -20.20 -14.76 5.45
C GLY A 488 -21.05 -13.50 5.26
N ARG A 489 -20.97 -12.54 6.20
CA ARG A 489 -21.72 -11.26 6.13
C ARG A 489 -21.36 -10.42 4.90
N VAL A 490 -20.09 -10.42 4.48
CA VAL A 490 -19.67 -9.72 3.26
C VAL A 490 -20.18 -10.45 2.01
N ILE A 491 -20.16 -11.79 1.98
CA ILE A 491 -20.70 -12.56 0.85
C ILE A 491 -22.22 -12.37 0.72
N THR A 492 -23.00 -12.41 1.81
CA THR A 492 -24.45 -12.17 1.74
C THR A 492 -24.75 -10.75 1.29
N TYR A 493 -24.11 -9.74 1.88
CA TYR A 493 -24.26 -8.34 1.47
C TYR A 493 -23.92 -8.12 -0.01
N MET A 494 -22.90 -8.79 -0.55
CA MET A 494 -22.55 -8.64 -1.97
C MET A 494 -23.47 -9.45 -2.91
N ASP A 495 -24.04 -10.59 -2.49
CA ASP A 495 -25.13 -11.27 -3.24
C ASP A 495 -26.40 -10.40 -3.26
N GLU A 496 -26.77 -9.82 -2.12
CA GLU A 496 -27.95 -8.93 -1.95
C GLU A 496 -27.88 -7.67 -2.84
N ASN A 497 -26.67 -7.20 -3.16
CA ASN A 497 -26.44 -6.03 -4.02
C ASN A 497 -26.17 -6.38 -5.50
N GLU A 498 -26.54 -7.58 -5.95
CA GLU A 498 -26.38 -8.06 -7.34
C GLU A 498 -24.92 -8.01 -7.86
N ARG A 499 -23.95 -8.30 -7.00
CA ARG A 499 -22.52 -8.31 -7.36
C ARG A 499 -22.03 -9.73 -7.59
N ASN A 500 -21.01 -9.90 -8.43
CA ASN A 500 -20.43 -11.21 -8.69
C ASN A 500 -19.62 -11.71 -7.48
N THR A 501 -20.24 -12.50 -6.62
CA THR A 501 -19.64 -13.06 -5.40
C THR A 501 -18.72 -14.27 -5.63
N TYR A 502 -18.53 -14.74 -6.87
CA TYR A 502 -17.69 -15.90 -7.17
C TYR A 502 -16.22 -15.76 -6.67
N PRO A 503 -15.53 -14.61 -6.81
CA PRO A 503 -14.19 -14.44 -6.24
C PRO A 503 -14.14 -14.60 -4.72
N LEU A 504 -15.13 -14.06 -4.01
CA LEU A 504 -15.24 -14.16 -2.54
C LEU A 504 -15.51 -15.61 -2.11
N LYS A 505 -16.48 -16.26 -2.74
CA LYS A 505 -16.84 -17.67 -2.49
C LYS A 505 -15.66 -18.61 -2.81
N LYS A 506 -14.84 -18.30 -3.82
CA LYS A 506 -13.58 -19.02 -4.09
C LYS A 506 -12.57 -18.85 -2.95
N VAL A 507 -12.19 -17.61 -2.61
CA VAL A 507 -11.16 -17.37 -1.56
C VAL A 507 -11.61 -17.90 -0.21
N TYR A 508 -12.88 -17.75 0.17
CA TYR A 508 -13.45 -18.34 1.37
C TYR A 508 -13.22 -19.86 1.44
N ASN A 509 -13.51 -20.58 0.35
CA ASN A 509 -13.30 -22.03 0.27
C ASN A 509 -11.81 -22.45 0.26
N GLU A 510 -10.91 -21.58 -0.17
CA GLU A 510 -9.46 -21.80 -0.12
C GLU A 510 -8.89 -21.55 1.29
N GLU A 511 -9.35 -20.51 1.99
CA GLU A 511 -8.98 -20.23 3.39
C GLU A 511 -9.56 -21.25 4.37
N MET A 512 -10.80 -21.70 4.19
CA MET A 512 -11.39 -22.76 5.02
C MET A 512 -10.55 -24.05 4.98
N LYS A 513 -10.06 -24.45 3.80
CA LYS A 513 -9.14 -25.58 3.67
C LYS A 513 -7.81 -25.35 4.40
N ARG A 514 -7.25 -24.14 4.35
CA ARG A 514 -6.03 -23.79 5.09
C ARG A 514 -6.22 -23.91 6.61
N PHE A 515 -7.38 -23.53 7.15
CA PHE A 515 -7.70 -23.76 8.56
C PHE A 515 -7.78 -25.27 8.89
N ASP A 516 -8.46 -26.06 8.06
CA ASP A 516 -8.59 -27.50 8.27
C ASP A 516 -7.23 -28.23 8.15
N ASP A 517 -6.37 -27.84 7.20
CA ASP A 517 -5.00 -28.36 7.03
C ASP A 517 -4.10 -28.04 8.24
N LEU A 518 -4.16 -26.80 8.75
CA LEU A 518 -3.46 -26.41 9.99
C LEU A 518 -3.93 -27.26 11.18
N SER A 519 -5.24 -27.49 11.32
CA SER A 519 -5.81 -28.34 12.38
C SER A 519 -5.33 -29.80 12.30
N GLN A 520 -5.04 -30.30 11.09
CA GLN A 520 -4.57 -31.67 10.84
C GLN A 520 -3.05 -31.80 10.96
N GLY A 521 -2.28 -30.76 10.64
CA GLY A 521 -0.82 -30.73 10.84
C GLY A 521 -0.43 -31.08 12.27
N TYR A 522 -1.10 -30.47 13.25
CA TYR A 522 -0.94 -30.76 14.67
C TYR A 522 -1.35 -32.18 15.11
N ARG A 523 -2.04 -32.98 14.28
CA ARG A 523 -2.32 -34.39 14.56
C ARG A 523 -1.19 -35.32 14.10
N ARG A 524 -0.50 -34.97 13.00
CA ARG A 524 0.60 -35.80 12.47
C ARG A 524 1.85 -35.75 13.35
N THR A 525 2.24 -34.57 13.83
CA THR A 525 3.45 -34.38 14.65
C THR A 525 3.43 -35.15 15.97
N GLY A 526 2.26 -35.30 16.60
CA GLY A 526 2.08 -36.05 17.84
C GLY A 526 2.02 -37.58 17.69
N SER A 527 1.97 -38.12 16.46
CA SER A 527 1.73 -39.55 16.21
C SER A 527 2.85 -40.26 15.43
N SER A 528 3.62 -39.54 14.61
CA SER A 528 4.53 -40.15 13.62
C SER A 528 5.91 -40.61 14.15
N ASN A 529 6.17 -40.61 15.46
CA ASN A 529 7.49 -40.98 16.00
C ASN A 529 7.49 -41.85 17.27
N SER A 530 6.35 -42.42 17.66
CA SER A 530 6.26 -43.37 18.79
C SER A 530 6.77 -44.78 18.46
N ASN A 531 6.94 -45.11 17.18
CA ASN A 531 7.30 -46.44 16.71
C ASN A 531 8.73 -46.52 16.11
N SER A 532 9.63 -45.61 16.54
CA SER A 532 11.07 -45.78 16.35
C SER A 532 11.72 -46.32 17.62
N GLU A 533 11.41 -47.59 17.96
CA GLU A 533 12.26 -48.39 18.83
C GLU A 533 13.67 -48.44 18.23
N LYS A 534 14.53 -47.52 18.66
CA LYS A 534 15.98 -47.59 18.42
C LYS A 534 16.51 -48.77 19.21
N LYS A 535 16.41 -49.98 18.63
CA LYS A 535 17.12 -51.18 19.08
C LYS A 535 18.53 -50.76 19.48
N PRO A 536 18.98 -51.01 20.72
CA PRO A 536 20.26 -50.51 21.20
C PRO A 536 21.35 -51.02 20.25
N ARG A 537 22.05 -50.07 19.62
CA ARG A 537 23.02 -50.35 18.55
C ARG A 537 24.09 -51.26 19.14
N SER A 538 24.24 -52.46 18.60
CA SER A 538 24.92 -53.60 19.25
C SER A 538 26.45 -53.48 19.38
N GLN A 539 27.00 -52.27 19.32
CA GLN A 539 28.43 -51.98 19.25
C GLN A 539 29.12 -52.03 20.62
N ASP A 540 28.41 -51.77 21.73
CA ASP A 540 29.03 -51.67 23.06
C ASP A 540 29.44 -53.01 23.68
N LYS A 541 28.83 -54.13 23.25
CA LYS A 541 29.33 -55.48 23.63
C LYS A 541 30.75 -55.72 23.10
N ALA A 542 31.11 -55.15 21.95
CA ALA A 542 32.46 -55.24 21.40
C ALA A 542 33.47 -54.29 22.08
N ALA A 543 33.02 -53.38 22.95
CA ALA A 543 33.89 -52.52 23.76
C ALA A 543 34.26 -53.19 25.10
N PHE A 544 33.28 -53.80 25.78
CA PHE A 544 33.48 -54.35 27.13
C PHE A 544 34.40 -55.58 27.18
N ASP A 545 34.42 -56.42 26.13
CA ASP A 545 35.36 -57.55 26.07
C ASP A 545 36.75 -57.17 25.50
N LYS A 546 36.92 -55.95 24.96
CA LYS A 546 38.25 -55.44 24.57
C LYS A 546 39.01 -54.87 25.77
N THR A 547 38.35 -54.20 26.70
CA THR A 547 39.01 -53.68 27.92
C THR A 547 39.53 -54.80 28.83
N LYS A 548 38.85 -55.96 28.87
CA LYS A 548 39.32 -57.16 29.59
C LYS A 548 40.64 -57.76 29.06
N LYS A 549 41.03 -57.50 27.81
CA LYS A 549 42.29 -58.03 27.24
C LYS A 549 43.50 -57.10 27.41
N ASN A 550 43.30 -55.84 27.78
CA ASN A 550 44.38 -54.85 27.95
C ASN A 550 44.85 -54.66 29.40
N LEU A 551 44.36 -55.46 30.35
CA LEU A 551 44.89 -55.57 31.71
C LEU A 551 45.25 -57.05 31.95
N GLY A 552 46.55 -57.35 31.95
CA GLY A 552 47.09 -58.70 31.86
C GLY A 552 46.91 -59.56 33.12
N PHE A 553 45.67 -60.01 33.38
CA PHE A 553 45.36 -61.05 34.37
C PHE A 553 44.85 -62.30 33.67
N GLN A 554 45.72 -63.30 33.53
CA GLN A 554 45.28 -64.68 33.31
C GLN A 554 44.73 -65.21 34.62
N TRP A 555 43.44 -65.56 34.65
CA TRP A 555 42.87 -66.42 35.67
C TRP A 555 42.61 -67.78 35.04
N GLU A 556 43.41 -68.78 35.41
CA GLU A 556 43.09 -70.17 35.13
C GLU A 556 41.86 -70.55 35.95
N ILE A 557 40.82 -71.05 35.28
CA ILE A 557 39.65 -71.63 35.94
C ILE A 557 39.94 -73.13 36.08
N PRO A 558 40.08 -73.67 37.30
CA PRO A 558 40.28 -75.11 37.47
C PRO A 558 39.00 -75.87 37.10
N ASN A 559 39.12 -76.85 36.21
CA ASN A 559 37.99 -77.69 35.80
C ASN A 559 37.38 -78.46 36.98
N LYS A 560 36.05 -78.50 37.02
CA LYS A 560 35.21 -79.45 37.73
C LYS A 560 33.97 -79.73 36.88
#